data_AF-A0A8S8Z8H4-F1
#
_entry.id   AF-A0A8S8Z8H4-F1
#
_cell.length_a   1.000
_cell.length_b   1.000
_cell.length_c   1.000
_cell.angle_alpha   90.00
_cell.angle_beta   90.00
_cell.angle_gamma   90.00
#
_symmetry.space_group_name_H-M   'P 1'
#
loop_
_entity.id
_entity.type
_entity.pdbx_description
1 polymer ?
#
loop_
_entity_poly.entity_id
_entity_poly.type
_entity_poly.pdbx_seq_one_letter_code
_entity_poly.pdbx_strand_id
1 'polypeptide(L)'
;MREPIDNIGLSNTLRGAMASWSKSLSRELDPCITINNILPGFTDTDRLDSLASSISERTGSPVEDITEGWLSGVPSSDWSTPWRLLSRSPSCACPRAGRFAE
;
A
#
# COMPACT_ATOMS: atom_id res chain seq x y z
N MET A 1 10.32 3.79 2.11
CA MET A 1 10.30 3.49 0.66
C MET A 1 11.73 3.40 0.19
N ARG A 2 12.05 2.39 -0.61
CA ARG A 2 13.41 2.25 -1.17
C ARG A 2 13.57 3.03 -2.47
N GLU A 3 12.49 3.11 -3.25
CA GLU A 3 12.39 3.91 -4.46
C GLU A 3 11.13 4.78 -4.40
N PRO A 4 11.23 6.11 -4.67
CA PRO A 4 10.07 6.98 -4.75
C PRO A 4 9.19 6.63 -5.95
N ILE A 5 7.88 6.81 -5.80
CA ILE A 5 6.95 6.68 -6.92
C ILE A 5 6.73 8.07 -7.53
N ASP A 6 6.83 8.17 -8.84
CA ASP A 6 6.66 9.43 -9.55
C ASP A 6 5.27 10.04 -9.32
N ASN A 7 5.20 11.37 -9.37
CA ASN A 7 3.96 12.16 -9.28
C ASN A 7 3.14 11.99 -7.98
N ILE A 8 3.67 11.35 -6.94
CA ILE A 8 3.01 11.23 -5.62
C ILE A 8 3.89 11.69 -4.45
N GLY A 9 4.58 12.82 -4.61
CA GLY A 9 5.56 13.36 -3.65
C GLY A 9 5.07 13.45 -2.20
N LEU A 10 3.85 13.95 -1.97
CA LEU A 10 3.23 13.99 -0.63
C LEU A 10 3.10 12.58 -0.03
N SER A 11 2.67 11.62 -0.84
CA SER A 11 2.52 10.23 -0.38
C SER A 11 3.87 9.57 -0.11
N ASN A 12 4.90 9.86 -0.91
CA ASN A 12 6.25 9.33 -0.67
C ASN A 12 6.80 9.80 0.68
N THR A 13 6.67 11.10 0.98
CA THR A 13 7.11 11.68 2.26
C THR A 13 6.32 11.13 3.44
N LEU A 14 4.98 11.11 3.35
CA LEU A 14 4.12 10.63 4.43
C LEU A 14 4.36 9.15 4.75
N ARG A 15 4.57 8.29 3.74
CA ARG A 15 4.89 6.87 3.99
C ARG A 15 6.21 6.70 4.74
N GLY A 16 7.22 7.51 4.43
CA GLY A 16 8.48 7.54 5.19
C GLY A 16 8.28 8.00 6.64
N ALA A 17 7.58 9.11 6.83
CA ALA A 17 7.29 9.68 8.15
C ALA A 17 6.52 8.68 9.04
N MET A 18 5.45 8.07 8.51
CA MET A 18 4.64 7.09 9.25
C MET A 18 5.43 5.83 9.61
N ALA A 19 6.30 5.36 8.73
CA ALA A 19 7.17 4.21 9.01
C ALA A 19 8.13 4.49 10.17
N SER A 20 8.75 5.66 10.20
CA SER A 20 9.64 6.07 11.30
C SER A 20 8.87 6.26 12.59
N TRP A 21 7.72 6.96 12.54
CA TRP A 21 6.90 7.24 13.71
C TRP A 21 6.37 5.96 14.37
N SER A 22 5.77 5.06 13.59
CA SER A 22 5.25 3.77 14.08
C SER A 22 6.34 2.92 14.73
N LYS A 23 7.58 2.94 14.21
CA LYS A 23 8.70 2.20 14.82
C LYS A 23 9.11 2.78 16.16
N SER A 24 9.21 4.11 16.28
CA SER A 24 9.50 4.75 17.57
C SER A 24 8.41 4.47 18.58
N LEU A 25 7.14 4.69 18.21
CA LEU A 25 6.00 4.48 19.10
C LEU A 25 5.90 3.02 19.57
N SER A 26 6.20 2.04 18.70
CA SER A 26 6.17 0.62 19.08
C SER A 26 7.12 0.25 20.22
N ARG A 27 8.16 1.06 20.50
CA ARG A 27 9.11 0.86 21.61
C ARG A 27 8.65 1.50 22.92
N GLU A 28 7.68 2.42 22.83
CA GLU A 28 7.17 3.19 23.97
C GLU A 28 5.90 2.54 24.57
N LEU A 29 5.23 1.68 23.81
CA LEU A 29 4.04 0.95 24.25
C LEU A 29 4.39 -0.35 25.00
N ASP A 30 3.40 -0.90 25.71
CA ASP A 30 3.51 -2.20 26.37
C ASP A 30 3.89 -3.30 25.36
N PRO A 31 4.76 -4.27 25.72
CA PRO A 31 5.18 -5.35 24.82
C PRO A 31 4.05 -6.20 24.24
N CYS A 32 2.86 -6.19 24.86
CA CYS A 32 1.67 -6.84 24.33
C CYS A 32 0.99 -6.08 23.17
N ILE A 33 1.42 -4.85 22.86
CA ILE A 33 0.87 -4.03 21.78
C ILE A 33 1.86 -3.99 20.61
N THR A 34 1.38 -4.37 19.42
CA THR A 34 2.16 -4.31 18.18
C THR A 34 1.65 -3.23 17.24
N ILE A 35 2.55 -2.50 16.58
CA ILE A 35 2.22 -1.57 15.50
C ILE A 35 2.82 -2.10 14.21
N ASN A 36 1.99 -2.25 13.18
CA ASN A 36 2.39 -2.72 11.86
C ASN A 36 1.85 -1.80 10.78
N ASN A 37 2.65 -1.54 9.74
CA ASN A 37 2.20 -0.82 8.55
C ASN A 37 1.90 -1.83 7.44
N ILE A 38 0.73 -1.71 6.83
CA ILE A 38 0.36 -2.46 5.63
C ILE A 38 0.51 -1.52 4.44
N LEU A 39 1.33 -1.92 3.46
CA LEU A 39 1.57 -1.15 2.24
C LEU A 39 0.99 -1.92 1.05
N PRO A 40 -0.31 -1.76 0.77
CA PRO A 40 -0.91 -2.40 -0.39
C PRO A 40 -0.36 -1.78 -1.69
N GLY A 41 -0.20 -2.63 -2.71
CA GLY A 41 -0.05 -2.18 -4.10
C GLY A 41 -1.41 -1.81 -4.69
N PHE A 42 -1.52 -1.85 -6.02
CA PHE A 42 -2.82 -1.64 -6.66
C PHE A 42 -3.83 -2.70 -6.22
N THR A 43 -4.95 -2.22 -5.69
CA THR A 43 -6.01 -3.04 -5.11
C THR A 43 -7.32 -2.71 -5.79
N ASP A 44 -8.01 -3.75 -6.25
CA ASP A 44 -9.31 -3.64 -6.90
C ASP A 44 -10.34 -3.03 -5.92
N THR A 45 -10.61 -1.75 -6.10
CA THR A 45 -11.47 -0.93 -5.23
C THR A 45 -12.12 0.16 -6.06
N ASP A 46 -13.34 0.58 -5.69
CA ASP A 46 -14.05 1.67 -6.38
C ASP A 46 -13.23 2.96 -6.49
N ARG A 47 -12.31 3.19 -5.54
CA ARG A 47 -11.41 4.34 -5.56
C ARG A 47 -10.35 4.24 -6.65
N LEU A 48 -9.85 3.03 -6.93
CA LEU A 48 -8.90 2.79 -8.01
C LEU A 48 -9.58 3.01 -9.37
N ASP A 49 -10.83 2.56 -9.54
CA ASP A 49 -11.61 2.79 -10.75
C ASP A 49 -11.85 4.29 -10.97
N SER A 50 -12.28 4.98 -9.91
CA SER A 50 -12.47 6.44 -9.96
C SER A 50 -11.19 7.19 -10.32
N LEU A 51 -10.03 6.69 -9.89
CA LEU A 51 -8.73 7.28 -10.24
C LEU A 51 -8.41 7.07 -11.72
N ALA A 52 -8.69 5.87 -12.26
CA ALA A 52 -8.48 5.58 -13.67
C ALA A 52 -9.37 6.46 -14.57
N SER A 53 -10.65 6.62 -14.22
CA SER A 53 -11.57 7.53 -14.92
C SER A 53 -11.08 8.99 -14.88
N SER A 54 -10.65 9.48 -13.70
CA SER A 54 -10.14 10.85 -13.58
C SER A 54 -8.87 11.10 -14.38
N ILE A 55 -7.99 10.09 -14.50
CA ILE A 55 -6.79 10.19 -15.33
C ILE A 55 -7.18 10.17 -16.81
N SER A 56 -8.10 9.30 -17.21
CA SER A 56 -8.65 9.23 -18.58
C SER A 56 -9.22 10.56 -19.03
N GLU A 57 -10.06 11.21 -18.20
CA GLU A 57 -10.63 12.53 -18.47
C GLU A 57 -9.54 13.61 -18.66
N ARG A 58 -8.43 13.51 -17.93
CA ARG A 58 -7.34 14.50 -17.98
C ARG A 58 -6.37 14.26 -19.14
N THR A 59 -6.11 13.02 -19.51
CA THR A 59 -5.10 12.67 -20.54
C THR A 59 -5.73 12.37 -21.90
N GLY A 60 -7.04 12.11 -21.97
CA GLY A 60 -7.74 11.65 -23.16
C GLY A 60 -7.45 10.18 -23.53
N SER A 61 -6.68 9.46 -22.71
CA SER A 61 -6.37 8.04 -22.90
C SER A 61 -7.56 7.19 -22.46
N PRO A 62 -7.83 6.04 -23.11
CA PRO A 62 -8.86 5.13 -22.62
C PRO A 62 -8.46 4.55 -21.25
N VAL A 63 -9.46 4.18 -20.45
CA VAL A 63 -9.26 3.65 -19.10
C VAL A 63 -8.47 2.35 -19.13
N GLU A 64 -8.70 1.54 -20.16
CA GLU A 64 -8.03 0.26 -20.39
C GLU A 64 -6.51 0.44 -20.49
N ASP A 65 -6.02 1.36 -21.32
CA ASP A 65 -4.58 1.63 -21.48
C ASP A 65 -3.93 2.09 -20.16
N ILE A 66 -4.66 2.86 -19.35
CA ILE A 66 -4.18 3.32 -18.03
C ILE A 66 -4.05 2.14 -17.07
N THR A 67 -5.07 1.27 -17.03
CA THR A 67 -5.08 0.10 -16.16
C THR A 67 -4.05 -0.96 -16.57
N GLU A 68 -3.85 -1.18 -17.87
CA GLU A 68 -2.79 -2.05 -18.39
C GLU A 68 -1.40 -1.49 -18.07
N GLY A 69 -1.23 -0.17 -18.18
CA GLY A 69 0.00 0.51 -17.77
C GLY A 69 0.34 0.23 -16.31
N TRP A 70 -0.64 0.27 -15.41
CA TRP A 70 -0.43 -0.08 -14.00
C TRP A 70 -0.12 -1.55 -13.79
N LEU A 71 -0.86 -2.46 -14.44
CA LEU A 71 -0.65 -3.91 -14.35
C LEU A 71 0.72 -4.34 -14.87
N SER A 72 1.24 -3.67 -15.90
CA SER A 72 2.58 -3.96 -16.43
C SER A 72 3.70 -3.79 -15.39
N GLY A 73 3.48 -2.93 -14.39
CA GLY A 73 4.39 -2.72 -13.27
C GLY A 73 4.19 -3.69 -12.09
N VAL A 74 3.16 -4.53 -12.13
CA VAL A 74 2.87 -5.50 -11.06
C VAL A 74 3.43 -6.88 -11.45
N PRO A 75 4.32 -7.48 -10.64
CA PRO A 75 4.87 -8.80 -10.96
C PRO A 75 3.84 -9.93 -11.00
N SER A 76 2.78 -9.80 -10.21
CA SER A 76 1.57 -10.61 -10.37
C SER A 76 0.73 -9.97 -11.47
N SER A 77 0.47 -10.69 -12.54
CA SER A 77 -0.35 -10.24 -13.68
C SER A 77 -1.85 -10.11 -13.36
N ASP A 78 -2.19 -9.83 -12.10
CA ASP A 78 -3.53 -9.72 -11.56
C ASP A 78 -3.56 -8.70 -10.42
N TRP A 79 -4.71 -8.07 -10.22
CA TRP A 79 -4.94 -7.12 -9.14
C TRP A 79 -4.94 -7.80 -7.78
N SER A 80 -4.51 -7.07 -6.75
CA SER A 80 -4.79 -7.53 -5.39
C SER A 80 -6.24 -7.26 -5.03
N THR A 81 -6.94 -8.25 -4.50
CA THR A 81 -8.33 -8.06 -4.03
C THR A 81 -8.35 -7.57 -2.57
N PRO A 82 -9.36 -6.78 -2.16
CA PRO A 82 -9.46 -6.28 -0.79
C PRO A 82 -9.46 -7.39 0.26
N TRP A 83 -10.20 -8.49 0.01
CA TRP A 83 -10.25 -9.62 0.92
C TRP A 83 -8.90 -10.34 1.05
N ARG A 84 -8.09 -10.38 -0.02
CA ARG A 84 -6.75 -10.96 0.00
C ARG A 84 -5.79 -10.12 0.83
N LEU A 85 -5.90 -8.79 0.78
CA LEU A 85 -5.18 -7.91 1.70
C LEU A 85 -5.59 -8.14 3.15
N LEU A 86 -6.91 -8.22 3.41
CA LEU A 86 -7.44 -8.48 4.75
C LEU A 86 -6.98 -9.83 5.29
N SER A 87 -6.93 -10.87 4.46
CA SER A 87 -6.46 -12.21 4.88
C SER A 87 -5.01 -12.23 5.39
N ARG A 88 -4.21 -11.22 5.01
CA ARG A 88 -2.82 -11.06 5.45
C ARG A 88 -2.71 -10.26 6.75
N SER A 89 -3.72 -9.45 7.08
CA SER A 89 -3.80 -8.66 8.31
C SER A 89 -3.78 -9.49 9.61
N PRO A 90 -4.42 -10.68 9.72
CA PRO A 90 -4.30 -11.57 10.87
C PRO A 90 -2.86 -11.93 11.23
N SER A 91 -1.98 -12.08 10.23
CA SER A 91 -0.56 -12.33 10.50
C SER A 91 0.11 -11.14 11.17
N CYS A 92 -0.30 -9.92 10.86
CA CYS A 92 0.19 -8.69 11.50
C CYS A 92 -0.46 -8.47 12.87
N ALA A 93 -1.67 -8.97 13.10
CA ALA A 93 -2.39 -8.88 14.37
C ALA A 93 -2.00 -9.99 15.37
N CYS A 94 -1.23 -10.99 14.94
CA CYS A 94 -0.78 -12.08 15.80
C CYS A 94 0.33 -11.60 16.77
N PRO A 95 0.35 -12.03 18.05
CA PRO A 95 1.44 -11.73 18.99
C PRO A 95 2.84 -12.14 18.49
N ARG A 96 2.90 -13.06 17.51
CA ARG A 96 4.14 -13.53 16.90
C ARG A 96 4.69 -12.57 15.83
N ALA A 97 3.91 -11.58 15.37
CA ALA A 97 4.29 -10.63 14.33
C ALA A 97 5.45 -9.71 14.74
N GLY A 98 5.64 -9.45 16.04
CA GLY A 98 6.70 -8.60 16.57
C GLY A 98 8.11 -9.20 16.56
N ARG A 99 8.28 -10.48 16.20
CA ARG A 99 9.57 -11.22 16.25
C ARG A 99 10.33 -11.27 14.90
N PHE A 100 10.17 -10.26 14.05
CA PHE A 100 10.92 -10.13 12.79
C PHE A 100 11.87 -8.92 12.80
N ALA A 101 12.55 -8.70 13.92
CA ALA A 101 13.57 -7.68 14.07
C ALA A 101 14.86 -8.30 14.63
N GLU A 102 15.42 -9.25 13.88
CA GLU A 102 16.83 -9.64 13.89
C GLU A 102 17.31 -9.73 12.43
#